data_AF-A0A848JQF8-F1
#
_entry.id   AF-A0A848JQF8-F1
#
_cell.length_a   1.000
_cell.length_b   1.000
_cell.length_c   1.000
_cell.angle_alpha   90.00
_cell.angle_beta   90.00
_cell.angle_gamma   90.00
#
_symmetry.space_group_name_H-M   'P 1'
#
loop_
_entity.id
_entity.type
_entity.pdbx_description
1 polymer ?
#
loop_
_entity_poly.entity_id
_entity_poly.type
_entity_poly.pdbx_seq_one_letter_code
_entity_poly.pdbx_strand_id
1 'polypeptide(L)'
;MKVVSGRGRHVLACALLFGLLTGCAGRPDGALIPVPDAVPGTSRVDMVVATVRERSDGPDIFNGERARTPSYAEIEVSIPPAGARKIGDVQWPRSIPGNPATDFVTTKLDDLTQDQAITWFHNRINRTPGRQALVFVHGYNQRFDDAVFRFAQIIHDSGAPVTPVLFTWPSRGSLLAYGYDRESTSFSRDALERLLTFMAKDPNVGEISILAHSMGNVVTLEALRQMAIRNGRILPKIKYVMLAAPDVDVDVFSTFFNEIGKTSQRPDFTLFVSQDDRALAVSRRVWGDVPRVGAVDPEQEPFRTEFEKNNINVVDLTKLRTNDPLAHGKFAASPKVVQAIGARLAEGQTMTDSRVGVGEHIIKATSDAAATVGTAAGLVIAAPVAVVDENTRSHYGQHVNQLGRSVSDTAESGASVVTAPKGN
;
A
#
# COMPACT_ATOMS: atom_id res chain seq x y z
N MET A 1 -40.85 58.17 3.48
CA MET A 1 -39.72 57.38 2.91
C MET A 1 -39.76 56.00 3.53
N LYS A 2 -40.10 54.97 2.74
CA LYS A 2 -40.20 53.57 3.20
C LYS A 2 -38.84 52.88 3.06
N VAL A 3 -38.40 52.23 4.13
CA VAL A 3 -37.24 51.35 4.19
C VAL A 3 -37.60 50.03 3.50
N VAL A 4 -36.84 49.65 2.46
CA VAL A 4 -36.97 48.35 1.79
C VAL A 4 -35.81 47.44 2.19
N SER A 5 -36.19 46.20 2.52
CA SER A 5 -35.51 45.16 3.26
C SER A 5 -34.29 44.53 2.59
N GLY A 6 -33.22 44.31 3.37
CA GLY A 6 -32.04 43.51 3.04
C GLY A 6 -32.25 41.99 3.15
N ARG A 7 -33.28 41.43 2.53
CA ARG A 7 -33.52 39.96 2.52
C ARG A 7 -32.96 39.21 1.31
N GLY A 8 -32.47 39.92 0.28
CA GLY A 8 -31.98 39.29 -0.96
C GLY A 8 -30.51 38.82 -0.95
N ARG A 9 -29.66 39.32 -0.06
CA ARG A 9 -28.20 39.00 -0.06
C ARG A 9 -27.83 37.72 0.69
N HIS A 10 -28.69 37.24 1.60
CA HIS A 10 -28.42 36.01 2.36
C HIS A 10 -28.83 34.73 1.63
N VAL A 11 -29.84 34.78 0.75
CA VAL A 11 -30.28 33.60 -0.02
C VAL A 11 -29.27 33.27 -1.14
N LEU A 12 -28.66 34.28 -1.75
CA LEU A 12 -27.63 34.08 -2.78
C LEU A 12 -26.29 33.57 -2.21
N ALA A 13 -25.95 33.95 -0.97
CA ALA A 13 -24.75 33.48 -0.29
C ALA A 13 -24.84 32.01 0.16
N CYS A 14 -26.03 31.54 0.55
CA CYS A 14 -26.25 30.12 0.87
C CYS A 14 -26.23 29.23 -0.39
N ALA A 15 -26.74 29.72 -1.54
CA ALA A 15 -26.69 28.96 -2.79
C ALA A 15 -25.26 28.83 -3.37
N LEU A 16 -24.40 29.83 -3.15
CA LEU A 16 -22.98 29.78 -3.54
C LEU A 16 -22.11 28.92 -2.59
N LEU A 17 -22.52 28.73 -1.33
CA LEU A 17 -21.85 27.80 -0.42
C LEU A 17 -22.20 26.31 -0.68
N PHE A 18 -23.37 26.01 -1.23
CA PHE A 18 -23.72 24.64 -1.62
C PHE A 18 -23.12 24.20 -2.96
N GLY A 19 -22.66 25.14 -3.80
CA GLY A 19 -22.05 24.87 -5.11
C GLY A 19 -20.58 24.40 -5.08
N LEU A 20 -19.93 24.40 -3.91
CA LEU A 20 -18.51 24.03 -3.75
C LEU A 20 -18.27 22.63 -3.16
N LEU A 21 -19.33 21.81 -3.00
CA LEU A 21 -19.23 20.44 -2.49
C LEU A 21 -19.25 19.35 -3.58
N THR A 22 -19.25 19.70 -4.86
CA THR A 22 -19.31 18.73 -5.98
C THR A 22 -17.92 18.26 -6.47
N GLY A 23 -16.86 18.51 -5.71
CA GLY A 23 -15.47 18.26 -6.14
C GLY A 23 -14.80 16.97 -5.64
N CYS A 24 -15.50 16.08 -4.94
CA CYS A 24 -14.92 14.81 -4.47
C CYS A 24 -15.66 13.64 -5.11
N ALA A 25 -15.46 13.43 -6.42
CA ALA A 25 -15.86 12.16 -7.03
C ALA A 25 -14.96 11.06 -6.44
N GLY A 26 -15.52 10.23 -5.57
CA GLY A 26 -14.88 8.97 -5.14
C GLY A 26 -14.63 8.05 -6.32
N ARG A 27 -13.75 7.06 -6.15
CA ARG A 27 -13.55 6.03 -7.19
C ARG A 27 -14.86 5.24 -7.35
N PRO A 28 -15.29 4.93 -8.59
CA PRO A 28 -16.50 4.16 -8.79
C PRO A 28 -16.30 2.71 -8.32
N ASP A 29 -17.33 2.13 -7.70
CA ASP A 29 -17.35 0.72 -7.34
C ASP A 29 -17.42 -0.17 -8.59
N GLY A 30 -16.85 -1.38 -8.52
CA GLY A 30 -16.86 -2.31 -9.65
C GLY A 30 -15.78 -2.05 -10.69
N ALA A 31 -14.70 -1.36 -10.31
CA ALA A 31 -13.52 -1.17 -11.16
C ALA A 31 -12.89 -2.49 -11.64
N LEU A 32 -13.12 -3.59 -10.90
CA LEU A 32 -12.63 -4.93 -11.27
C LEU A 32 -13.61 -5.77 -12.08
N ILE A 33 -14.80 -5.25 -12.42
CA ILE A 33 -15.72 -5.97 -13.32
C ILE A 33 -15.00 -6.14 -14.67
N PRO A 34 -14.79 -7.39 -15.14
CA PRO A 34 -14.02 -7.61 -16.35
C PRO A 34 -14.66 -6.98 -17.59
N VAL A 35 -13.83 -6.35 -18.43
CA VAL A 35 -14.21 -5.82 -19.74
C VAL A 35 -13.37 -6.47 -20.83
N PRO A 36 -13.90 -6.65 -22.06
CA PRO A 36 -13.10 -7.12 -23.18
C PRO A 36 -11.98 -6.11 -23.50
N ASP A 37 -10.75 -6.60 -23.62
CA ASP A 37 -9.63 -5.79 -24.14
C ASP A 37 -9.28 -6.18 -25.56
N ALA A 38 -9.77 -5.36 -26.49
CA ALA A 38 -9.50 -5.45 -27.92
C ALA A 38 -8.72 -4.24 -28.45
N VAL A 39 -8.19 -3.38 -27.56
CA VAL A 39 -7.53 -2.14 -27.97
C VAL A 39 -6.07 -2.43 -28.35
N PRO A 40 -5.64 -2.16 -29.60
CA PRO A 40 -4.26 -2.40 -29.98
C PRO A 40 -3.28 -1.55 -29.18
N GLY A 41 -2.14 -2.14 -28.78
CA GLY A 41 -1.07 -1.45 -28.06
C GLY A 41 -1.25 -1.36 -26.54
N THR A 42 -2.30 -1.98 -25.98
CA THR A 42 -2.40 -2.24 -24.55
C THR A 42 -1.42 -3.33 -24.12
N SER A 43 -1.00 -3.27 -22.87
CA SER A 43 -0.22 -4.33 -22.22
C SER A 43 -1.08 -5.06 -21.20
N ARG A 44 -0.76 -6.32 -20.91
CA ARG A 44 -1.46 -7.12 -19.90
C ARG A 44 -0.52 -7.50 -18.75
N VAL A 45 -1.04 -7.40 -17.54
CA VAL A 45 -0.38 -7.88 -16.33
C VAL A 45 -1.27 -8.91 -15.65
N ASP A 46 -0.80 -10.15 -15.62
CA ASP A 46 -1.42 -11.24 -14.88
C ASP A 46 -0.80 -11.36 -13.49
N MET A 47 -1.64 -11.57 -12.47
CA MET A 47 -1.19 -11.80 -11.11
C MET A 47 -2.07 -12.83 -10.41
N VAL A 48 -1.47 -13.54 -9.44
CA VAL A 48 -2.23 -14.26 -8.42
C VAL A 48 -2.33 -13.41 -7.17
N VAL A 49 -3.52 -13.37 -6.61
CA VAL A 49 -3.82 -12.65 -5.36
C VAL A 49 -4.04 -13.67 -4.26
N ALA A 50 -3.40 -13.47 -3.11
CA ALA A 50 -3.71 -14.13 -1.86
C ALA A 50 -4.24 -13.07 -0.88
N THR A 51 -5.44 -13.28 -0.34
CA THR A 51 -6.10 -12.28 0.49
C THR A 51 -6.67 -12.85 1.77
N VAL A 52 -6.62 -12.06 2.84
CA VAL A 52 -7.36 -12.30 4.09
C VAL A 52 -8.46 -11.26 4.30
N ARG A 53 -8.93 -10.66 3.21
CA ARG A 53 -10.15 -9.84 3.17
C ARG A 53 -11.38 -10.73 3.11
N GLU A 54 -12.45 -10.28 3.75
CA GLU A 54 -13.76 -10.90 3.63
C GLU A 54 -14.33 -10.69 2.23
N ARG A 55 -15.00 -11.73 1.73
CA ARG A 55 -15.73 -11.65 0.46
C ARG A 55 -16.90 -10.69 0.59
N SER A 56 -17.26 -10.08 -0.52
CA SER A 56 -18.40 -9.20 -0.63
C SER A 56 -19.29 -9.67 -1.78
N ASP A 57 -20.60 -9.58 -1.59
CA ASP A 57 -21.61 -9.90 -2.62
C ASP A 57 -21.80 -8.74 -3.63
N GLY A 58 -21.09 -7.63 -3.42
CA GLY A 58 -21.11 -6.45 -4.27
C GLY A 58 -20.22 -6.56 -5.52
N PRO A 59 -20.15 -5.49 -6.33
CA PRO A 59 -19.32 -5.46 -7.53
C PRO A 59 -17.82 -5.55 -7.23
N ASP A 60 -17.42 -5.20 -6.00
CA ASP A 60 -16.08 -5.46 -5.48
C ASP A 60 -16.09 -6.77 -4.68
N ILE A 61 -15.34 -7.76 -5.17
CA ILE A 61 -15.39 -9.16 -4.67
C ILE A 61 -14.77 -9.36 -3.27
N PHE A 62 -13.97 -8.41 -2.79
CA PHE A 62 -13.36 -8.41 -1.46
C PHE A 62 -13.47 -7.02 -0.82
N ASN A 63 -13.86 -6.98 0.45
CA ASN A 63 -14.07 -5.74 1.19
C ASN A 63 -12.91 -5.42 2.17
N GLY A 64 -13.15 -4.50 3.09
CA GLY A 64 -12.20 -4.09 4.12
C GLY A 64 -12.21 -4.94 5.39
N GLU A 65 -13.07 -5.95 5.49
CA GLU A 65 -13.22 -6.79 6.68
C GLU A 65 -12.30 -8.01 6.68
N ARG A 66 -12.09 -8.59 7.86
CA ARG A 66 -11.14 -9.70 8.08
C ARG A 66 -11.79 -11.05 7.78
N ALA A 67 -11.16 -11.83 6.90
CA ALA A 67 -11.45 -13.26 6.76
C ALA A 67 -10.43 -14.12 7.52
N ARG A 68 -10.91 -15.11 8.28
CA ARG A 68 -10.04 -16.07 9.00
C ARG A 68 -9.31 -17.04 8.06
N THR A 69 -9.93 -17.35 6.93
CA THR A 69 -9.38 -18.25 5.92
C THR A 69 -8.97 -17.42 4.70
N PRO A 70 -7.74 -17.59 4.18
CA PRO A 70 -7.32 -16.91 2.97
C PRO A 70 -8.17 -17.31 1.76
N SER A 71 -8.43 -16.34 0.87
CA SER A 71 -8.98 -16.56 -0.46
C SER A 71 -7.94 -16.27 -1.53
N TYR A 72 -8.15 -16.82 -2.73
CA TYR A 72 -7.24 -16.64 -3.86
C TYR A 72 -8.02 -16.22 -5.11
N ALA A 73 -7.37 -15.43 -5.96
CA ALA A 73 -7.91 -14.99 -7.24
C ALA A 73 -6.82 -14.87 -8.30
N GLU A 74 -7.17 -15.08 -9.56
CA GLU A 74 -6.38 -14.66 -10.72
C GLU A 74 -6.97 -13.36 -11.24
N ILE A 75 -6.10 -12.38 -11.51
CA ILE A 75 -6.50 -11.10 -12.09
C ILE A 75 -5.59 -10.77 -13.26
N GLU A 76 -6.20 -10.43 -14.40
CA GLU A 76 -5.52 -9.81 -15.54
C GLU A 76 -5.96 -8.35 -15.65
N VAL A 77 -4.98 -7.45 -15.67
CA VAL A 77 -5.20 -6.01 -15.83
C VAL A 77 -4.63 -5.57 -17.17
N SER A 78 -5.45 -4.91 -17.98
CA SER A 78 -5.02 -4.19 -19.17
C SER A 78 -4.56 -2.79 -18.82
N ILE A 79 -3.42 -2.40 -19.39
CA ILE A 79 -2.76 -1.13 -19.16
C ILE A 79 -2.73 -0.35 -20.48
N PRO A 80 -3.17 0.93 -20.48
CA PRO A 80 -3.22 1.74 -21.68
C PRO A 80 -1.84 1.90 -22.35
N PRO A 81 -1.82 2.13 -23.68
CA PRO A 81 -0.59 2.44 -24.39
C PRO A 81 0.14 3.62 -23.75
N ALA A 82 1.48 3.61 -23.78
CA ALA A 82 2.31 4.63 -23.11
C ALA A 82 1.97 6.07 -23.52
N GLY A 83 1.53 6.31 -24.76
CA GLY A 83 1.12 7.63 -25.24
C GLY A 83 -0.23 8.14 -24.70
N ALA A 84 -1.05 7.25 -24.13
CA ALA A 84 -2.37 7.56 -23.56
C ALA A 84 -2.37 7.62 -22.03
N ARG A 85 -1.22 7.38 -21.38
CA ARG A 85 -1.09 7.37 -19.92
C ARG A 85 0.13 8.11 -19.42
N LYS A 86 0.11 8.41 -18.12
CA LYS A 86 1.26 8.95 -17.40
C LYS A 86 1.93 7.84 -16.60
N ILE A 87 3.17 7.52 -16.96
CA ILE A 87 3.97 6.48 -16.30
C ILE A 87 4.16 6.83 -14.81
N GLY A 88 4.01 5.85 -13.92
CA GLY A 88 4.01 6.04 -12.46
C GLY A 88 2.62 6.29 -11.84
N ASP A 89 1.66 6.76 -12.65
CA ASP A 89 0.29 7.00 -12.20
C ASP A 89 -0.63 5.84 -12.62
N VAL A 90 -1.62 5.52 -11.78
CA VAL A 90 -2.73 4.63 -12.15
C VAL A 90 -3.83 5.48 -12.77
N GLN A 91 -4.16 5.24 -14.04
CA GLN A 91 -5.26 5.92 -14.72
C GLN A 91 -6.56 5.22 -14.38
N TRP A 92 -7.27 5.74 -13.38
CA TRP A 92 -8.55 5.18 -12.94
C TRP A 92 -9.67 5.47 -13.94
N PRO A 93 -10.58 4.49 -14.18
CA PRO A 93 -11.79 4.75 -14.94
C PRO A 93 -12.65 5.79 -14.21
N ARG A 94 -13.16 6.77 -14.96
CA ARG A 94 -14.08 7.80 -14.42
C ARG A 94 -15.51 7.32 -14.29
N SER A 95 -15.84 6.24 -15.00
CA SER A 95 -17.14 5.56 -15.02
C SER A 95 -16.90 4.09 -15.32
N ILE A 96 -17.82 3.22 -14.86
CA ILE A 96 -17.78 1.78 -15.15
C ILE A 96 -18.81 1.45 -16.25
N PRO A 97 -18.47 0.64 -17.26
CA PRO A 97 -17.16 0.00 -17.49
C PRO A 97 -16.07 1.01 -17.91
N GLY A 98 -14.81 0.71 -17.54
CA GLY A 98 -13.65 1.51 -17.93
C GLY A 98 -13.25 1.32 -19.40
N ASN A 99 -12.42 2.22 -19.92
CA ASN A 99 -11.93 2.18 -21.30
C ASN A 99 -10.46 1.74 -21.37
N PRO A 100 -10.12 0.54 -21.90
CA PRO A 100 -8.73 0.07 -21.98
C PRO A 100 -7.79 1.00 -22.77
N ALA A 101 -8.33 1.87 -23.63
CA ALA A 101 -7.52 2.85 -24.38
C ALA A 101 -6.99 4.00 -23.50
N THR A 102 -7.59 4.27 -22.35
CA THR A 102 -7.25 5.41 -21.48
C THR A 102 -7.07 5.05 -20.01
N ASP A 103 -7.68 3.96 -19.58
CA ASP A 103 -7.82 3.57 -18.18
C ASP A 103 -7.19 2.19 -17.94
N PHE A 104 -6.73 1.98 -16.71
CA PHE A 104 -6.46 0.64 -16.22
C PHE A 104 -7.80 -0.07 -16.07
N VAL A 105 -7.93 -1.24 -16.68
CA VAL A 105 -9.16 -2.04 -16.62
C VAL A 105 -8.84 -3.49 -16.34
N THR A 106 -9.74 -4.16 -15.63
CA THR A 106 -9.66 -5.60 -15.45
C THR A 106 -10.23 -6.30 -16.67
N THR A 107 -9.52 -7.29 -17.18
CA THR A 107 -9.94 -8.11 -18.33
C THR A 107 -10.27 -9.53 -17.92
N LYS A 108 -9.77 -9.96 -16.75
CA LYS A 108 -10.07 -11.26 -16.14
C LYS A 108 -10.06 -11.14 -14.63
N LEU A 109 -11.02 -11.79 -13.98
CA LEU A 109 -11.15 -11.91 -12.53
C LEU A 109 -11.76 -13.28 -12.24
N ASP A 110 -10.92 -14.25 -11.90
CA ASP A 110 -11.36 -15.60 -11.58
C ASP A 110 -11.11 -15.91 -10.10
N ASP A 111 -12.14 -16.40 -9.43
CA ASP A 111 -12.02 -16.97 -8.10
C ASP A 111 -11.30 -18.32 -8.17
N LEU A 112 -10.24 -18.46 -7.36
CA LEU A 112 -9.44 -19.67 -7.34
C LEU A 112 -9.57 -20.41 -6.01
N THR A 113 -9.64 -21.73 -6.08
CA THR A 113 -9.23 -22.57 -4.96
C THR A 113 -7.72 -22.44 -4.74
N GLN A 114 -7.25 -22.87 -3.57
CA GLN A 114 -5.82 -22.88 -3.28
C GLN A 114 -5.02 -23.71 -4.32
N ASP A 115 -5.52 -24.88 -4.71
CA ASP A 115 -4.85 -25.74 -5.69
C ASP A 115 -4.81 -25.11 -7.09
N GLN A 116 -5.87 -24.39 -7.48
CA GLN A 116 -5.89 -23.62 -8.73
C GLN A 116 -4.88 -22.47 -8.69
N ALA A 117 -4.77 -21.75 -7.57
CA ALA A 117 -3.78 -20.69 -7.39
C ALA A 117 -2.34 -21.22 -7.45
N ILE A 118 -2.08 -22.37 -6.83
CA ILE A 118 -0.78 -23.06 -6.91
C ILE A 118 -0.48 -23.47 -8.35
N THR A 119 -1.46 -24.05 -9.05
CA THR A 119 -1.32 -24.45 -10.46
C THR A 119 -1.01 -23.26 -11.36
N TRP A 120 -1.74 -22.15 -11.20
CA TRP A 120 -1.47 -20.90 -11.91
C TRP A 120 -0.04 -20.42 -11.64
N PHE A 121 0.34 -20.39 -10.36
CA PHE A 121 1.66 -19.91 -9.93
C PHE A 121 2.79 -20.75 -10.52
N HIS A 122 2.68 -22.09 -10.49
CA HIS A 122 3.64 -23.02 -11.10
C HIS A 122 3.74 -22.84 -12.61
N ASN A 123 2.61 -22.67 -13.30
CA ASN A 123 2.59 -22.45 -14.75
C ASN A 123 3.31 -21.16 -15.15
N ARG A 124 3.16 -20.10 -14.35
CA ARG A 124 3.85 -18.82 -14.59
C ARG A 124 5.32 -18.91 -14.21
N ILE A 125 5.64 -19.31 -12.98
CA ILE A 125 7.01 -19.21 -12.44
C ILE A 125 8.02 -20.13 -13.12
N ASN A 126 7.57 -21.27 -13.65
CA ASN A 126 8.44 -22.16 -14.42
C ASN A 126 8.93 -21.55 -15.75
N ARG A 127 8.26 -20.51 -16.24
CA ARG A 127 8.64 -19.76 -17.45
C ARG A 127 9.35 -18.44 -17.12
N THR A 128 9.35 -18.04 -15.85
CA THR A 128 9.97 -16.80 -15.39
C THR A 128 11.49 -16.99 -15.25
N PRO A 129 12.33 -16.11 -15.83
CA PRO A 129 13.77 -16.13 -15.62
C PRO A 129 14.16 -16.23 -14.14
N GLY A 130 15.11 -17.09 -13.82
CA GLY A 130 15.53 -17.33 -12.43
C GLY A 130 14.45 -17.88 -11.50
N ARG A 131 13.25 -18.22 -12.02
CA ARG A 131 12.08 -18.62 -11.22
C ARG A 131 11.79 -17.61 -10.10
N GLN A 132 11.88 -16.33 -10.45
CA GLN A 132 11.72 -15.21 -9.53
C GLN A 132 10.23 -14.90 -9.31
N ALA A 133 9.87 -14.63 -8.04
CA ALA A 133 8.57 -14.10 -7.66
C ALA A 133 8.73 -12.73 -6.99
N LEU A 134 7.80 -11.82 -7.28
CA LEU A 134 7.66 -10.55 -6.55
C LEU A 134 6.36 -10.58 -5.76
N VAL A 135 6.47 -10.50 -4.44
CA VAL A 135 5.34 -10.37 -3.52
C VAL A 135 5.15 -8.89 -3.20
N PHE A 136 3.98 -8.33 -3.53
CA PHE A 136 3.62 -6.97 -3.15
C PHE A 136 2.66 -6.94 -1.97
N VAL A 137 2.94 -6.07 -1.00
CA VAL A 137 2.12 -5.84 0.20
C VAL A 137 1.73 -4.36 0.26
N HIS A 138 0.45 -4.06 0.02
CA HIS A 138 -0.04 -2.68 -0.04
C HIS A 138 -0.05 -1.95 1.31
N GLY A 139 -0.23 -0.63 1.27
CA GLY A 139 -0.29 0.24 2.45
C GLY A 139 -1.67 0.46 3.05
N TYR A 140 -1.74 1.44 3.95
CA TYR A 140 -2.96 1.94 4.62
C TYR A 140 -3.93 2.63 3.64
N ASN A 141 -5.22 2.68 3.99
CA ASN A 141 -6.25 3.38 3.23
C ASN A 141 -6.35 2.88 1.77
N GLN A 142 -6.34 1.56 1.60
CA GLN A 142 -6.37 0.91 0.30
C GLN A 142 -7.53 -0.08 0.22
N ARG A 143 -8.41 0.11 -0.77
CA ARG A 143 -9.37 -0.91 -1.19
C ARG A 143 -8.65 -2.05 -1.92
N PHE A 144 -9.39 -3.13 -2.23
CA PHE A 144 -8.84 -4.28 -2.93
C PHE A 144 -8.38 -3.95 -4.36
N ASP A 145 -9.23 -3.26 -5.13
CA ASP A 145 -8.95 -2.73 -6.47
C ASP A 145 -7.78 -1.75 -6.48
N ASP A 146 -7.64 -0.93 -5.44
CA ASP A 146 -6.50 -0.02 -5.32
C ASP A 146 -5.16 -0.77 -5.27
N ALA A 147 -5.12 -1.89 -4.55
CA ALA A 147 -3.93 -2.73 -4.44
C ALA A 147 -3.63 -3.45 -5.78
N VAL A 148 -4.66 -3.94 -6.46
CA VAL A 148 -4.56 -4.61 -7.76
C VAL A 148 -3.99 -3.68 -8.82
N PHE A 149 -4.60 -2.52 -9.05
CA PHE A 149 -4.13 -1.61 -10.11
C PHE A 149 -2.78 -0.98 -9.78
N ARG A 150 -2.50 -0.69 -8.50
CA ARG A 150 -1.16 -0.22 -8.11
C ARG A 150 -0.10 -1.28 -8.38
N PHE A 151 -0.36 -2.55 -8.10
CA PHE A 151 0.61 -3.59 -8.37
C PHE A 151 0.79 -3.85 -9.87
N ALA A 152 -0.29 -3.84 -10.65
CA ALA A 152 -0.23 -3.92 -12.10
C ALA A 152 0.66 -2.79 -12.68
N GLN A 153 0.49 -1.57 -12.18
CA GLN A 153 1.32 -0.41 -12.56
C GLN A 153 2.80 -0.65 -12.25
N ILE A 154 3.12 -1.12 -11.04
CA ILE A 154 4.51 -1.39 -10.64
C ILE A 154 5.15 -2.47 -11.53
N ILE A 155 4.46 -3.60 -11.75
CA ILE A 155 4.97 -4.68 -12.59
C ILE A 155 5.25 -4.18 -14.01
N HIS A 156 4.27 -3.52 -14.61
CA HIS A 156 4.39 -3.02 -15.97
C HIS A 156 5.48 -1.96 -16.12
N ASP A 157 5.50 -0.96 -15.24
CA ASP A 157 6.43 0.16 -15.35
C ASP A 157 7.86 -0.22 -14.97
N SER A 158 8.04 -1.32 -14.20
CA SER A 158 9.37 -1.84 -13.86
C SER A 158 10.00 -2.64 -15.00
N GLY A 159 9.18 -3.27 -15.84
CA GLY A 159 9.67 -4.24 -16.83
C GLY A 159 10.33 -5.48 -16.21
N ALA A 160 10.16 -5.71 -14.90
CA ALA A 160 10.79 -6.80 -14.19
C ALA A 160 10.27 -8.17 -14.68
N PRO A 161 11.15 -9.11 -15.07
CA PRO A 161 10.75 -10.44 -15.52
C PRO A 161 10.46 -11.34 -14.31
N VAL A 162 9.43 -11.02 -13.53
CA VAL A 162 9.06 -11.70 -12.28
C VAL A 162 7.65 -12.28 -12.34
N THR A 163 7.37 -13.26 -11.48
CA THR A 163 6.02 -13.78 -11.26
C THR A 163 5.29 -12.89 -10.24
N PRO A 164 4.21 -12.17 -10.62
CA PRO A 164 3.54 -11.24 -9.71
C PRO A 164 2.64 -11.98 -8.71
N VAL A 165 2.87 -11.76 -7.42
CA VAL A 165 2.03 -12.26 -6.32
C VAL A 165 1.58 -11.07 -5.48
N LEU A 166 0.27 -10.80 -5.44
CA LEU A 166 -0.30 -9.76 -4.60
C LEU A 166 -0.77 -10.35 -3.29
N PHE A 167 -0.25 -9.85 -2.16
CA PHE A 167 -0.84 -10.14 -0.85
C PHE A 167 -1.67 -8.95 -0.39
N THR A 168 -2.98 -9.15 -0.19
CA THR A 168 -3.85 -8.11 0.35
C THR A 168 -4.32 -8.42 1.76
N TRP A 169 -4.29 -7.40 2.61
CA TRP A 169 -4.74 -7.42 4.00
C TRP A 169 -5.92 -6.46 4.17
N PRO A 170 -6.74 -6.61 5.24
CA PRO A 170 -8.03 -5.92 5.34
C PRO A 170 -7.84 -4.47 5.82
N SER A 171 -7.42 -3.63 4.87
CA SER A 171 -7.53 -2.18 4.96
C SER A 171 -8.91 -1.76 4.47
N ARG A 172 -9.60 -0.93 5.26
CA ARG A 172 -10.95 -0.45 4.93
C ARG A 172 -11.00 0.60 3.83
N GLY A 173 -9.87 1.10 3.33
CA GLY A 173 -9.88 2.16 2.32
C GLY A 173 -10.51 3.46 2.84
N SER A 174 -10.39 3.72 4.15
CA SER A 174 -10.89 4.93 4.81
C SER A 174 -9.82 5.55 5.69
N LEU A 175 -9.70 6.89 5.62
CA LEU A 175 -8.81 7.67 6.48
C LEU A 175 -9.18 7.64 7.96
N LEU A 176 -10.43 7.33 8.32
CA LEU A 176 -10.87 7.22 9.71
C LEU A 176 -10.68 5.81 10.28
N ALA A 177 -10.37 4.81 9.45
CA ALA A 177 -10.21 3.43 9.87
C ALA A 177 -8.79 3.12 10.39
N TYR A 178 -7.97 4.12 10.69
CA TYR A 178 -6.56 3.94 11.03
C TYR A 178 -6.31 2.91 12.14
N GLY A 179 -7.05 2.99 13.25
CA GLY A 179 -6.93 2.03 14.35
C GLY A 179 -7.35 0.61 13.96
N TYR A 180 -8.39 0.47 13.14
CA TYR A 180 -8.82 -0.83 12.62
C TYR A 180 -7.75 -1.43 11.70
N ASP A 181 -7.27 -0.65 10.72
CA ASP A 181 -6.27 -1.09 9.76
C ASP A 181 -4.96 -1.47 10.46
N ARG A 182 -4.59 -0.75 11.55
CA ARG A 182 -3.44 -1.09 12.38
C ARG A 182 -3.59 -2.48 13.02
N GLU A 183 -4.72 -2.78 13.64
CA GLU A 183 -4.98 -4.11 14.18
C GLU A 183 -5.08 -5.19 13.08
N SER A 184 -5.55 -4.80 11.89
CA SER A 184 -5.61 -5.67 10.71
C SER A 184 -4.21 -6.05 10.22
N THR A 185 -3.19 -5.21 10.44
CA THR A 185 -1.80 -5.60 10.15
C THR A 185 -1.34 -6.75 11.04
N SER A 186 -1.60 -6.67 12.34
CA SER A 186 -1.31 -7.73 13.31
C SER A 186 -2.10 -9.01 13.02
N PHE A 187 -3.35 -8.89 12.54
CA PHE A 187 -4.15 -10.03 12.11
C PHE A 187 -3.54 -10.76 10.90
N SER A 188 -2.97 -10.01 9.96
CA SER A 188 -2.58 -10.54 8.64
C SER A 188 -1.19 -11.16 8.58
N ARG A 189 -0.34 -10.91 9.59
CA ARG A 189 1.06 -11.38 9.65
C ARG A 189 1.19 -12.90 9.46
N ASP A 190 0.27 -13.68 10.03
CA ASP A 190 0.34 -15.15 9.99
C ASP A 190 0.02 -15.68 8.59
N ALA A 191 -0.89 -15.03 7.87
CA ALA A 191 -1.24 -15.41 6.51
C ALA A 191 -0.09 -15.07 5.54
N LEU A 192 0.54 -13.92 5.71
CA LEU A 192 1.73 -13.56 4.93
C LEU A 192 2.90 -14.51 5.23
N GLU A 193 3.17 -14.84 6.50
CA GLU A 193 4.20 -15.80 6.89
C GLU A 193 3.96 -17.17 6.22
N ARG A 194 2.72 -17.67 6.23
CA ARG A 194 2.34 -18.94 5.58
C ARG A 194 2.57 -18.90 4.08
N LEU A 195 2.15 -17.83 3.39
CA LEU A 195 2.37 -17.64 1.96
C LEU A 195 3.87 -17.66 1.62
N LEU A 196 4.66 -16.84 2.31
CA LEU A 196 6.11 -16.77 2.09
C LEU A 196 6.81 -18.09 2.40
N THR A 197 6.38 -18.80 3.45
CA THR A 197 6.91 -20.12 3.81
C THR A 197 6.60 -21.16 2.73
N PHE A 198 5.38 -21.17 2.20
CA PHE A 198 4.99 -22.04 1.10
C PHE A 198 5.89 -21.80 -0.11
N MET A 199 5.98 -20.55 -0.57
CA MET A 199 6.82 -20.19 -1.72
C MET A 199 8.30 -20.52 -1.48
N ALA A 200 8.83 -20.25 -0.29
CA ALA A 200 10.24 -20.47 0.00
C ALA A 200 10.62 -21.96 0.10
N LYS A 201 9.66 -22.84 0.41
CA LYS A 201 9.87 -24.30 0.46
C LYS A 201 9.60 -24.99 -0.88
N ASP A 202 8.87 -24.33 -1.78
CA ASP A 202 8.51 -24.88 -3.09
C ASP A 202 9.74 -25.03 -4.01
N PRO A 203 10.04 -26.22 -4.56
CA PRO A 203 11.18 -26.44 -5.46
C PRO A 203 11.08 -25.70 -6.80
N ASN A 204 9.88 -25.25 -7.21
CA ASN A 204 9.69 -24.46 -8.43
C ASN A 204 10.09 -22.99 -8.26
N VAL A 205 10.26 -22.51 -7.03
CA VAL A 205 10.67 -21.13 -6.74
C VAL A 205 12.19 -21.05 -6.63
N GLY A 206 12.81 -20.16 -7.41
CA GLY A 206 14.24 -19.87 -7.29
C GLY A 206 14.50 -18.80 -6.23
N GLU A 207 13.74 -17.70 -6.32
CA GLU A 207 13.96 -16.48 -5.55
C GLU A 207 12.64 -15.74 -5.28
N ILE A 208 12.56 -15.11 -4.10
CA ILE A 208 11.45 -14.30 -3.65
C ILE A 208 11.96 -12.90 -3.32
N SER A 209 11.37 -11.92 -3.97
CA SER A 209 11.48 -10.51 -3.64
C SER A 209 10.19 -10.02 -3.01
N ILE A 210 10.28 -9.16 -2.00
CA ILE A 210 9.14 -8.54 -1.35
C ILE A 210 9.21 -7.03 -1.55
N LEU A 211 8.12 -6.42 -1.99
CA LEU A 211 7.94 -4.97 -2.02
C LEU A 211 6.74 -4.60 -1.12
N ALA A 212 6.99 -3.89 -0.04
CA ALA A 212 5.97 -3.47 0.91
C ALA A 212 5.88 -1.95 0.98
N HIS A 213 4.67 -1.41 1.08
CA HIS A 213 4.44 0.04 1.13
C HIS A 213 3.78 0.47 2.45
N SER A 214 4.21 1.60 3.01
CA SER A 214 3.55 2.26 4.15
C SER A 214 3.34 1.29 5.32
N MET A 215 2.11 1.16 5.82
CA MET A 215 1.75 0.24 6.91
C MET A 215 1.82 -1.25 6.50
N GLY A 216 1.89 -1.58 5.21
CA GLY A 216 2.19 -2.94 4.73
C GLY A 216 3.58 -3.43 5.16
N ASN A 217 4.49 -2.49 5.47
CA ASN A 217 5.78 -2.82 6.07
C ASN A 217 5.64 -3.43 7.46
N VAL A 218 4.63 -3.03 8.25
CA VAL A 218 4.34 -3.66 9.55
C VAL A 218 3.98 -5.14 9.35
N VAL A 219 3.07 -5.44 8.43
CA VAL A 219 2.67 -6.83 8.11
C VAL A 219 3.88 -7.67 7.70
N THR A 220 4.72 -7.09 6.83
CA THR A 220 5.90 -7.74 6.28
C THR A 220 6.95 -8.02 7.35
N LEU A 221 7.32 -7.02 8.14
CA LEU A 221 8.32 -7.16 9.20
C LEU A 221 7.85 -8.15 10.27
N GLU A 222 6.59 -8.10 10.70
CA GLU A 222 6.05 -9.06 11.66
C GLU A 222 6.04 -10.49 11.10
N ALA A 223 5.65 -10.69 9.84
CA ALA A 223 5.70 -12.01 9.20
C ALA A 223 7.13 -12.57 9.13
N LEU A 224 8.10 -11.74 8.75
CA LEU A 224 9.52 -12.12 8.68
C LEU A 224 10.11 -12.38 10.07
N ARG A 225 9.72 -11.60 11.08
CA ARG A 225 10.12 -11.81 12.47
C ARG A 225 9.63 -13.15 12.99
N GLN A 226 8.34 -13.45 12.81
CA GLN A 226 7.76 -14.74 13.19
C GLN A 226 8.47 -15.90 12.48
N MET A 227 8.71 -15.77 11.18
CA MET A 227 9.47 -16.76 10.41
C MET A 227 10.87 -16.97 11.01
N ALA A 228 11.59 -15.89 11.34
CA ALA A 228 12.92 -15.98 11.92
C ALA A 228 12.90 -16.65 13.29
N ILE A 229 11.95 -16.32 14.16
CA ILE A 229 11.79 -16.94 15.48
C ILE A 229 11.51 -18.43 15.35
N ARG A 230 10.62 -18.84 14.41
CA ARG A 230 10.27 -20.25 14.21
C ARG A 230 11.39 -21.08 13.59
N ASN A 231 12.17 -20.50 12.68
CA ASN A 231 13.13 -21.25 11.87
C ASN A 231 14.60 -20.95 12.24
N GLY A 232 14.84 -20.06 13.21
CA GLY A 232 16.16 -19.52 13.55
C GLY A 232 16.73 -18.54 12.53
N ARG A 233 16.01 -18.26 11.43
CA ARG A 233 16.39 -17.35 10.33
C ARG A 233 15.21 -17.09 9.39
N ILE A 234 15.29 -16.01 8.61
CA ILE A 234 14.44 -15.84 7.43
C ILE A 234 14.85 -16.88 6.37
N LEU A 235 13.88 -17.46 5.67
CA LEU A 235 14.15 -18.53 4.70
C LEU A 235 14.98 -18.01 3.51
N PRO A 236 16.00 -18.75 3.06
CA PRO A 236 17.05 -18.23 2.18
C PRO A 236 16.63 -17.94 0.72
N LYS A 237 15.42 -18.35 0.32
CA LYS A 237 14.85 -17.95 -0.98
C LYS A 237 14.29 -16.53 -0.93
N ILE A 238 14.01 -15.97 0.25
CA ILE A 238 13.67 -14.56 0.41
C ILE A 238 14.99 -13.79 0.33
N LYS A 239 15.24 -13.20 -0.83
CA LYS A 239 16.53 -12.55 -1.13
C LYS A 239 16.47 -11.05 -0.97
N TYR A 240 15.40 -10.42 -1.45
CA TYR A 240 15.26 -8.98 -1.47
C TYR A 240 14.03 -8.53 -0.71
N VAL A 241 14.20 -7.60 0.23
CA VAL A 241 13.10 -7.00 0.99
C VAL A 241 13.16 -5.49 0.81
N MET A 242 12.26 -4.98 -0.01
CA MET A 242 12.14 -3.57 -0.38
C MET A 242 10.99 -2.94 0.43
N LEU A 243 11.34 -2.02 1.33
CA LEU A 243 10.42 -1.37 2.25
C LEU A 243 10.25 0.09 1.84
N ALA A 244 9.13 0.40 1.19
CA ALA A 244 8.84 1.72 0.66
C ALA A 244 8.02 2.57 1.63
N ALA A 245 8.51 3.78 1.90
CA ALA A 245 7.95 4.72 2.86
C ALA A 245 7.45 4.05 4.16
N PRO A 246 8.29 3.30 4.91
CA PRO A 246 7.81 2.49 6.02
C PRO A 246 7.13 3.31 7.12
N ASP A 247 5.83 3.07 7.32
CA ASP A 247 5.08 3.57 8.47
C ASP A 247 5.31 2.64 9.67
N VAL A 248 6.57 2.59 10.11
CA VAL A 248 7.05 1.72 11.19
C VAL A 248 7.80 2.60 12.17
N ASP A 249 7.53 2.38 13.45
CA ASP A 249 8.24 3.02 14.55
C ASP A 249 9.73 2.64 14.52
N VAL A 250 10.62 3.60 14.75
CA VAL A 250 12.08 3.38 14.70
C VAL A 250 12.55 2.35 15.74
N ASP A 251 11.95 2.32 16.93
CA ASP A 251 12.34 1.38 17.99
C ASP A 251 11.86 -0.04 17.68
N VAL A 252 10.66 -0.15 17.10
CA VAL A 252 10.11 -1.44 16.61
C VAL A 252 10.98 -1.98 15.48
N PHE A 253 11.42 -1.11 14.57
CA PHE A 253 12.30 -1.49 13.47
C PHE A 253 13.67 -1.94 13.97
N SER A 254 14.28 -1.22 14.91
CA SER A 254 15.54 -1.61 15.54
C SER A 254 15.41 -2.96 16.25
N THR A 255 14.32 -3.17 16.99
CA THR A 255 14.01 -4.45 17.65
C THR A 255 13.87 -5.59 16.66
N PHE A 256 13.21 -5.38 15.52
CA PHE A 256 13.11 -6.38 14.46
C PHE A 256 14.50 -6.87 14.00
N PHE A 257 15.42 -5.95 13.72
CA PHE A 257 16.77 -6.31 13.27
C PHE A 257 17.60 -7.01 14.34
N ASN A 258 17.28 -6.87 15.63
CA ASN A 258 17.92 -7.64 16.69
C ASN A 258 17.43 -9.10 16.75
N GLU A 259 16.22 -9.39 16.25
CA GLU A 259 15.54 -10.68 16.40
C GLU A 259 15.65 -11.61 15.17
N ILE A 260 16.00 -11.10 13.99
CA ILE A 260 15.99 -11.89 12.73
C ILE A 260 17.26 -12.69 12.44
N GLY A 261 18.09 -12.94 13.46
CA GLY A 261 19.31 -13.75 13.35
C GLY A 261 20.53 -12.98 12.84
N LYS A 262 21.60 -13.72 12.50
CA LYS A 262 22.92 -13.15 12.13
C LYS A 262 22.84 -12.36 10.82
N THR A 263 23.51 -11.21 10.73
CA THR A 263 23.51 -10.34 9.53
C THR A 263 23.87 -11.09 8.25
N SER A 264 24.82 -12.03 8.29
CA SER A 264 25.24 -12.83 7.13
C SER A 264 24.19 -13.81 6.59
N GLN A 265 23.06 -13.98 7.29
CA GLN A 265 21.97 -14.88 6.91
C GLN A 265 20.69 -14.14 6.57
N ARG A 266 20.70 -12.80 6.61
CA ARG A 266 19.54 -11.96 6.35
C ARG A 266 19.35 -11.76 4.83
N PRO A 267 18.11 -11.51 4.38
CA PRO A 267 17.86 -10.94 3.07
C PRO A 267 18.53 -9.57 2.94
N ASP A 268 18.70 -9.11 1.70
CA ASP A 268 19.12 -7.74 1.43
C ASP A 268 17.94 -6.79 1.60
N PHE A 269 18.00 -5.97 2.65
CA PHE A 269 17.00 -4.94 2.90
C PHE A 269 17.30 -3.68 2.10
N THR A 270 16.25 -3.07 1.54
CA THR A 270 16.33 -1.76 0.89
C THR A 270 15.19 -0.88 1.40
N LEU A 271 15.51 0.27 1.98
CA LEU A 271 14.54 1.27 2.43
C LEU A 271 14.42 2.38 1.39
N PHE A 272 13.20 2.75 1.05
CA PHE A 272 12.92 4.00 0.33
C PHE A 272 12.35 5.00 1.32
N VAL A 273 13.13 6.03 1.64
CA VAL A 273 12.80 7.04 2.67
C VAL A 273 12.60 8.41 2.03
N SER A 274 11.82 9.28 2.68
CA SER A 274 11.62 10.66 2.25
C SER A 274 11.29 11.52 3.46
N GLN A 275 12.15 12.49 3.79
CA GLN A 275 11.98 13.36 4.95
C GLN A 275 10.80 14.34 4.79
N ASP A 276 10.41 14.65 3.55
CA ASP A 276 9.26 15.49 3.20
C ASP A 276 7.94 14.69 3.06
N ASP A 277 7.91 13.44 3.51
CA ASP A 277 6.70 12.59 3.51
C ASP A 277 5.65 13.11 4.49
N ARG A 278 4.57 13.66 3.93
CA ARG A 278 3.50 14.31 4.70
C ARG A 278 2.57 13.28 5.33
N ALA A 279 2.41 12.10 4.75
CA ALA A 279 1.60 11.04 5.33
C ALA A 279 2.26 10.49 6.61
N LEU A 280 3.57 10.27 6.56
CA LEU A 280 4.35 9.85 7.73
C LEU A 280 4.44 10.94 8.79
N ALA A 281 4.45 12.23 8.42
CA ALA A 281 4.35 13.32 9.38
C ALA A 281 3.03 13.29 10.18
N VAL A 282 1.91 12.95 9.52
CA VAL A 282 0.61 12.75 10.19
C VAL A 282 0.66 11.51 11.08
N SER A 283 1.17 10.37 10.57
CA SER A 283 1.31 9.14 11.35
C SER A 283 2.14 9.36 12.63
N ARG A 284 3.31 10.00 12.53
CA ARG A 284 4.16 10.37 13.67
C ARG A 284 3.35 11.09 14.75
N ARG A 285 2.54 12.08 14.35
CA ARG A 285 1.74 12.88 15.29
C ARG A 285 0.65 12.05 15.98
N VAL A 286 0.02 11.12 15.27
CA VAL A 286 -0.97 10.19 15.83
C VAL A 286 -0.32 9.27 16.87
N TRP A 287 0.93 8.87 16.65
CA TRP A 287 1.67 7.92 17.51
C TRP A 287 2.58 8.57 18.54
N GLY A 288 2.14 9.67 19.13
CA GLY A 288 2.88 10.28 20.25
C GLY A 288 4.22 10.90 19.85
N ASP A 289 4.31 11.39 18.60
CA ASP A 289 5.48 12.06 18.03
C ASP A 289 6.75 11.21 17.90
N VAL A 290 6.61 9.88 17.89
CA VAL A 290 7.76 8.98 17.66
C VAL A 290 8.10 8.88 16.17
N PRO A 291 9.38 9.08 15.76
CA PRO A 291 9.80 9.01 14.37
C PRO A 291 9.36 7.74 13.64
N ARG A 292 9.00 7.89 12.37
CA ARG A 292 8.71 6.76 11.46
C ARG A 292 9.92 6.51 10.58
N VAL A 293 10.33 5.26 10.43
CA VAL A 293 11.53 4.87 9.65
C VAL A 293 11.51 5.44 8.23
N GLY A 294 10.35 5.51 7.58
CA GLY A 294 10.25 6.07 6.23
C GLY A 294 10.51 7.57 6.10
N ALA A 295 10.56 8.31 7.21
CA ALA A 295 10.75 9.75 7.23
C ALA A 295 12.04 10.20 7.95
N VAL A 296 12.92 9.27 8.32
CA VAL A 296 14.21 9.61 8.96
C VAL A 296 15.20 10.17 7.94
N ASP A 297 16.16 10.97 8.42
CA ASP A 297 17.35 11.32 7.66
C ASP A 297 18.37 10.17 7.74
N PRO A 298 18.68 9.46 6.64
CA PRO A 298 19.59 8.32 6.67
C PRO A 298 21.05 8.70 6.94
N GLU A 299 21.42 9.97 6.79
CA GLU A 299 22.78 10.46 7.08
C GLU A 299 22.93 10.92 8.54
N GLN A 300 21.84 10.99 9.30
CA GLN A 300 21.82 11.41 10.70
C GLN A 300 22.04 10.24 11.66
N GLU A 301 22.81 10.45 12.73
CA GLU A 301 22.92 9.49 13.84
C GLU A 301 21.65 9.49 14.71
N PRO A 302 21.19 8.33 15.21
CA PRO A 302 21.85 7.01 15.13
C PRO A 302 21.55 6.21 13.85
N PHE A 303 20.67 6.70 12.97
CA PHE A 303 20.16 5.94 11.83
C PHE A 303 21.24 5.51 10.85
N ARG A 304 22.20 6.38 10.54
CA ARG A 304 23.33 6.04 9.67
C ARG A 304 24.09 4.81 10.16
N THR A 305 24.53 4.83 11.42
CA THR A 305 25.23 3.70 12.04
C THR A 305 24.35 2.46 12.12
N GLU A 306 23.08 2.59 12.47
CA GLU A 306 22.15 1.46 12.54
C GLU A 306 21.92 0.79 11.18
N PHE A 307 21.77 1.58 10.12
CA PHE A 307 21.59 1.07 8.76
C PHE A 307 22.86 0.39 8.25
N GLU A 308 24.03 0.97 8.46
CA GLU A 308 25.32 0.35 8.11
C GLU A 308 25.56 -0.97 8.87
N LYS A 309 25.36 -0.97 10.20
CA LYS A 309 25.52 -2.15 11.06
C LYS A 309 24.64 -3.32 10.62
N ASN A 310 23.44 -3.01 10.13
CA ASN A 310 22.47 -4.02 9.71
C ASN A 310 22.53 -4.34 8.21
N ASN A 311 23.50 -3.77 7.47
CA ASN A 311 23.62 -3.91 6.02
C ASN A 311 22.33 -3.54 5.27
N ILE A 312 21.70 -2.44 5.68
CA ILE A 312 20.46 -1.92 5.11
C ILE A 312 20.82 -0.92 4.01
N ASN A 313 20.32 -1.17 2.81
CA ASN A 313 20.46 -0.22 1.70
C ASN A 313 19.41 0.87 1.86
N VAL A 314 19.78 2.14 1.71
CA VAL A 314 18.80 3.24 1.82
C VAL A 314 18.84 4.09 0.56
N VAL A 315 17.65 4.33 0.00
CA VAL A 315 17.40 5.20 -1.13
C VAL A 315 16.61 6.41 -0.63
N ASP A 316 17.30 7.54 -0.51
CA ASP A 316 16.67 8.80 -0.10
C ASP A 316 15.98 9.48 -1.29
N LEU A 317 14.65 9.58 -1.20
CA LEU A 317 13.77 10.19 -2.20
C LEU A 317 13.35 11.62 -1.82
N THR A 318 13.92 12.20 -0.76
CA THR A 318 13.56 13.55 -0.29
C THR A 318 13.67 14.60 -1.39
N LYS A 319 14.75 14.55 -2.18
CA LYS A 319 14.99 15.51 -3.29
C LYS A 319 14.17 15.20 -4.55
N LEU A 320 13.55 14.03 -4.64
CA LEU A 320 12.76 13.63 -5.79
C LEU A 320 11.40 14.31 -5.77
N ARG A 321 11.10 15.05 -6.84
CA ARG A 321 9.80 15.69 -7.04
C ARG A 321 8.90 14.77 -7.86
N THR A 322 7.67 14.59 -7.39
CA THR A 322 6.62 13.85 -8.08
C THR A 322 5.31 14.61 -7.97
N ASN A 323 4.28 14.16 -8.67
CA ASN A 323 2.93 14.74 -8.57
C ASN A 323 2.13 14.18 -7.38
N ASP A 324 2.76 13.37 -6.53
CA ASP A 324 2.13 12.89 -5.30
C ASP A 324 2.08 14.02 -4.26
N PRO A 325 0.88 14.53 -3.91
CA PRO A 325 0.74 15.64 -2.96
C PRO A 325 1.17 15.30 -1.53
N LEU A 326 1.27 14.01 -1.19
CA LEU A 326 1.69 13.53 0.13
C LEU A 326 3.17 13.14 0.19
N ALA A 327 3.86 13.08 -0.96
CA ALA A 327 5.25 12.61 -1.03
C ALA A 327 5.47 11.18 -0.47
N HIS A 328 4.41 10.36 -0.39
CA HIS A 328 4.39 9.05 0.28
C HIS A 328 4.49 7.85 -0.68
N GLY A 329 4.12 8.05 -1.95
CA GLY A 329 4.14 7.09 -3.04
C GLY A 329 5.25 7.33 -4.06
N LYS A 330 6.27 8.16 -3.73
CA LYS A 330 7.37 8.54 -4.64
C LYS A 330 8.07 7.34 -5.29
N PHE A 331 8.18 6.22 -4.57
CA PHE A 331 8.82 5.00 -5.05
C PHE A 331 8.14 4.41 -6.30
N ALA A 332 6.81 4.49 -6.38
CA ALA A 332 6.00 3.96 -7.49
C ALA A 332 5.64 5.03 -8.52
N ALA A 333 5.51 6.29 -8.07
CA ALA A 333 5.18 7.42 -8.93
C ALA A 333 6.37 7.90 -9.80
N SER A 334 7.58 7.48 -9.48
CA SER A 334 8.79 7.81 -10.23
C SER A 334 9.18 6.69 -11.18
N PRO A 335 9.09 6.90 -12.51
CA PRO A 335 9.51 5.90 -13.49
C PRO A 335 10.94 5.41 -13.26
N LYS A 336 11.85 6.32 -12.86
CA LYS A 336 13.26 5.98 -12.59
C LYS A 336 13.41 5.01 -11.43
N VAL A 337 12.66 5.22 -10.34
CA VAL A 337 12.74 4.35 -9.16
C VAL A 337 12.14 2.98 -9.47
N VAL A 338 10.99 2.94 -10.14
CA VAL A 338 10.35 1.68 -10.55
C VAL A 338 11.20 0.90 -11.55
N GLN A 339 11.86 1.58 -12.49
CA GLN A 339 12.82 0.96 -13.41
C GLN A 339 14.06 0.44 -12.69
N ALA A 340 14.57 1.17 -11.68
CA ALA A 340 15.70 0.70 -10.88
C ALA A 340 15.33 -0.57 -10.06
N ILE A 341 14.11 -0.64 -9.54
CA ILE A 341 13.56 -1.86 -8.94
C ILE A 341 13.53 -2.98 -9.98
N GLY A 342 13.05 -2.70 -11.20
CA GLY A 342 12.99 -3.69 -12.27
C GLY A 342 14.35 -4.21 -12.72
N ALA A 343 15.33 -3.33 -12.90
CA ALA A 343 16.71 -3.68 -13.24
C ALA A 343 17.33 -4.58 -12.17
N ARG A 344 17.14 -4.25 -10.89
CA ARG A 344 17.59 -5.10 -9.78
C ARG A 344 16.98 -6.49 -9.82
N LEU A 345 15.66 -6.57 -10.02
CA LEU A 345 14.96 -7.85 -10.10
C LEU A 345 15.48 -8.67 -11.28
N ALA A 346 15.71 -8.06 -12.44
CA ALA A 346 16.22 -8.74 -13.62
C ALA A 346 17.67 -9.23 -13.48
N GLU A 347 18.54 -8.46 -12.81
CA GLU A 347 19.98 -8.74 -12.71
C GLU A 347 20.35 -9.62 -11.50
N GLY A 348 19.47 -9.75 -10.50
CA GLY A 348 19.79 -10.47 -9.26
C GLY A 348 20.93 -9.83 -8.47
N GLN A 349 21.09 -8.49 -8.57
CA GLN A 349 22.16 -7.72 -7.92
C GLN A 349 21.65 -6.90 -6.72
N THR A 350 22.55 -6.52 -5.81
CA THR A 350 22.25 -5.61 -4.69
C THR A 350 22.27 -4.14 -5.15
N MET A 351 21.37 -3.27 -4.63
CA MET A 351 21.34 -1.83 -4.99
C MET A 351 22.63 -1.07 -4.59
N THR A 352 23.55 -1.69 -3.86
CA THR A 352 24.79 -1.07 -3.35
C THR A 352 25.87 -0.87 -4.38
N ASP A 353 25.96 -1.72 -5.40
CA ASP A 353 26.89 -1.47 -6.52
C ASP A 353 26.42 -0.28 -7.37
N SER A 354 25.17 0.15 -7.16
CA SER A 354 24.60 1.40 -7.67
C SER A 354 24.75 2.59 -6.72
N ARG A 355 25.58 2.53 -5.66
CA ARG A 355 25.98 3.75 -4.91
C ARG A 355 26.58 4.83 -5.83
N VAL A 356 27.14 4.40 -6.98
CA VAL A 356 27.65 5.24 -8.08
C VAL A 356 26.60 5.44 -9.20
N GLY A 357 25.50 4.67 -9.22
CA GLY A 357 24.52 4.68 -10.31
C GLY A 357 23.26 5.49 -10.01
N VAL A 358 22.49 5.11 -8.98
CA VAL A 358 21.16 5.71 -8.74
C VAL A 358 21.29 7.12 -8.15
N GLY A 359 22.21 7.32 -7.21
CA GLY A 359 22.51 8.64 -6.66
C GLY A 359 23.07 9.60 -7.73
N GLU A 360 23.94 9.10 -8.61
CA GLU A 360 24.64 9.90 -9.61
C GLU A 360 23.76 10.20 -10.84
N HIS A 361 22.88 9.28 -11.26
CA HIS A 361 21.85 9.54 -12.28
C HIS A 361 20.72 10.45 -11.79
N ILE A 362 20.44 10.48 -10.48
CA ILE A 362 19.54 11.46 -9.87
C ILE A 362 20.21 12.84 -9.80
N ILE A 363 21.50 12.91 -9.43
CA ILE A 363 22.27 14.17 -9.36
C ILE A 363 22.49 14.78 -10.76
N LYS A 364 22.88 13.98 -11.77
CA LYS A 364 23.12 14.47 -13.16
C LYS A 364 21.89 15.04 -13.86
N ALA A 365 20.68 14.72 -13.40
CA ALA A 365 19.44 15.22 -13.99
C ALA A 365 18.88 16.46 -13.27
N THR A 366 19.50 16.91 -12.18
CA THR A 366 19.08 18.12 -11.42
C THR A 366 19.82 19.39 -11.83
N SER A 367 20.82 19.30 -12.72
CA SER A 367 21.57 20.45 -13.24
C SER A 367 20.86 21.21 -14.37
N ASP A 368 19.84 20.62 -15.00
CA ASP A 368 19.14 21.22 -16.15
C ASP A 368 17.67 21.53 -15.82
N ALA A 369 17.45 22.49 -14.92
CA ALA A 369 16.22 23.28 -14.85
C ALA A 369 16.43 24.49 -13.92
N ALA A 370 17.14 25.50 -14.42
CA ALA A 370 17.16 26.83 -13.81
C ALA A 370 15.95 27.67 -14.28
N ALA A 371 15.41 28.46 -13.34
CA ALA A 371 14.24 29.37 -13.40
C ALA A 371 12.86 28.67 -13.31
N THR A 372 11.91 29.05 -12.44
CA THR A 372 11.49 30.44 -12.13
C THR A 372 10.64 30.53 -10.84
N VAL A 373 10.98 31.50 -9.98
CA VAL A 373 10.21 32.37 -9.04
C VAL A 373 9.05 31.81 -8.18
N GLY A 374 9.09 32.17 -6.89
CA GLY A 374 8.20 31.73 -5.82
C GLY A 374 6.85 32.43 -5.69
N THR A 375 6.02 31.87 -4.82
CA THR A 375 5.11 32.62 -3.94
C THR A 375 4.92 31.85 -2.65
N ALA A 376 5.12 32.54 -1.52
CA ALA A 376 4.92 32.00 -0.19
C ALA A 376 3.43 31.98 0.17
N ALA A 377 2.94 30.85 0.66
CA ALA A 377 1.70 30.77 1.42
C ALA A 377 1.95 29.86 2.62
N GLY A 378 2.05 30.46 3.81
CA GLY A 378 2.04 29.73 5.07
C GLY A 378 0.67 29.08 5.26
N LEU A 379 0.65 27.80 5.61
CA LEU A 379 -0.59 27.07 5.89
C LEU A 379 -0.63 26.70 7.37
N VAL A 380 -1.63 27.28 8.03
CA VAL A 380 -2.04 27.04 9.41
C VAL A 380 -2.42 25.58 9.56
N ILE A 381 -1.73 24.84 10.42
CA ILE A 381 -2.15 23.49 10.82
C ILE A 381 -3.13 23.63 11.98
N ALA A 382 -4.42 23.54 11.64
CA ALA A 382 -5.45 23.12 12.56
C ALA A 382 -6.50 22.36 11.73
N ALA A 383 -6.55 21.03 11.88
CA ALA A 383 -7.64 20.23 11.31
C ALA A 383 -8.58 19.79 12.44
N PRO A 384 -9.89 20.09 12.39
CA PRO A 384 -10.88 19.23 12.98
C PRO A 384 -11.06 18.01 12.06
N VAL A 385 -10.76 16.82 12.57
CA VAL A 385 -11.05 15.53 11.90
C VAL A 385 -12.57 15.36 11.85
N ALA A 386 -13.24 15.96 10.87
CA ALA A 386 -14.68 15.82 10.66
C ALA A 386 -15.19 16.18 9.26
N VAL A 387 -14.32 16.57 8.31
CA VAL A 387 -14.77 16.94 6.96
C VAL A 387 -13.85 16.30 5.92
N VAL A 388 -14.45 15.59 4.95
CA VAL A 388 -13.89 15.10 3.67
C VAL A 388 -13.25 13.69 3.65
N ASP A 389 -14.09 12.67 3.49
CA ASP A 389 -13.85 11.48 2.64
C ASP A 389 -15.22 10.81 2.30
N GLU A 390 -15.45 10.39 1.05
CA GLU A 390 -16.74 9.78 0.62
C GLU A 390 -16.82 8.29 0.97
N ASN A 391 -15.74 7.51 0.86
CA ASN A 391 -15.71 6.11 1.33
C ASN A 391 -16.06 6.02 2.82
N THR A 392 -15.53 6.96 3.60
CA THR A 392 -15.88 7.09 5.00
C THR A 392 -17.36 7.43 5.21
N ARG A 393 -17.99 8.23 4.34
CA ARG A 393 -19.43 8.57 4.40
C ARG A 393 -20.32 7.40 4.00
N SER A 394 -19.98 6.67 2.94
CA SER A 394 -20.76 5.51 2.46
C SER A 394 -20.77 4.36 3.48
N HIS A 395 -19.68 4.18 4.25
CA HIS A 395 -19.58 3.16 5.30
C HIS A 395 -19.91 3.66 6.73
N TYR A 396 -20.29 4.93 6.91
CA TYR A 396 -20.58 5.51 8.23
C TYR A 396 -21.75 4.79 8.93
N GLY A 397 -22.81 4.43 8.18
CA GLY A 397 -23.97 3.72 8.73
C GLY A 397 -23.62 2.35 9.31
N GLN A 398 -22.65 1.65 8.72
CA GLN A 398 -22.18 0.35 9.23
C GLN A 398 -21.36 0.50 10.53
N HIS A 399 -20.57 1.57 10.65
CA HIS A 399 -19.79 1.87 11.86
C HIS A 399 -20.68 2.28 13.04
N VAL A 400 -21.72 3.10 12.79
CA VAL A 400 -22.70 3.49 13.83
C VAL A 400 -23.49 2.28 14.33
N ASN A 401 -23.82 1.33 13.43
CA ASN A 401 -24.50 0.08 13.82
C ASN A 401 -23.61 -0.85 14.66
N GLN A 402 -22.31 -0.92 14.38
CA GLN A 402 -21.35 -1.66 15.23
C GLN A 402 -21.18 -1.00 16.61
N LEU A 403 -21.10 0.33 16.66
CA LEU A 403 -21.05 1.06 17.93
C LEU A 403 -22.34 0.86 18.74
N GLY A 404 -23.50 0.93 18.08
CA GLY A 404 -24.81 0.69 18.69
C GLY A 404 -24.95 -0.72 19.28
N ARG A 405 -24.44 -1.74 18.60
CA ARG A 405 -24.39 -3.13 19.11
C ARG A 405 -23.44 -3.29 20.30
N SER A 406 -22.28 -2.64 20.28
CA SER A 406 -21.36 -2.68 21.43
C SER A 406 -21.92 -2.00 22.68
N VAL A 407 -22.72 -0.94 22.51
CA VAL A 407 -23.39 -0.23 23.60
C VAL A 407 -24.60 -1.03 24.11
N SER A 408 -25.35 -1.73 23.25
CA SER A 408 -26.42 -2.63 23.68
C SER A 408 -25.89 -3.85 24.44
N ASP A 409 -24.79 -4.45 23.97
CA ASP A 409 -24.17 -5.61 24.63
C ASP A 409 -23.55 -5.23 25.99
N THR A 410 -23.04 -3.99 26.12
CA THR A 410 -22.56 -3.45 27.40
C THR A 410 -23.72 -3.13 28.35
N ALA A 411 -24.88 -2.71 27.83
CA ALA A 411 -26.07 -2.48 28.65
C ALA A 411 -26.73 -3.79 29.12
N GLU A 412 -26.72 -4.85 28.31
CA GLU A 412 -27.25 -6.17 28.67
C GLU A 412 -26.33 -6.93 29.65
N SER A 413 -25.01 -6.80 29.51
CA SER A 413 -24.04 -7.36 30.46
C SER A 413 -24.02 -6.61 31.81
N GLY A 414 -24.34 -5.31 31.82
CA GLY A 414 -24.54 -4.54 33.05
C GLY A 414 -25.77 -4.95 33.87
N ALA A 415 -26.79 -5.53 33.22
CA ALA A 415 -28.03 -5.98 33.88
C ALA A 415 -27.90 -7.37 34.53
N SER A 416 -26.84 -8.13 34.22
CA SER A 416 -26.64 -9.51 34.70
C SER A 416 -25.61 -9.65 35.84
N VAL A 417 -25.04 -8.55 36.36
CA VAL A 417 -24.00 -8.55 37.42
C VAL A 417 -24.54 -8.13 38.81
N VAL A 418 -25.86 -8.10 39.02
CA VAL A 418 -26.44 -7.85 40.36
C VAL A 418 -27.33 -9.00 40.82
N THR A 419 -26.72 -10.14 41.14
CA THR A 419 -27.27 -11.07 42.14
C THR A 419 -26.13 -11.55 43.04
N ALA A 420 -26.02 -10.94 44.22
CA ALA A 420 -25.08 -11.33 45.26
C ALA A 420 -25.45 -12.69 45.89
N PRO A 421 -24.48 -13.46 46.42
CA PRO A 421 -24.77 -14.72 47.10
C PRO A 421 -25.32 -14.44 48.51
N LYS A 422 -26.38 -15.16 48.91
CA LYS A 422 -26.78 -15.28 50.33
C LYS A 422 -25.95 -16.39 50.97
N GLY A 423 -25.16 -16.05 51.97
CA GLY A 423 -24.48 -17.02 52.84
C GLY A 423 -25.42 -17.52 53.94
N ASN A 424 -25.54 -18.84 54.07
CA ASN A 424 -24.94 -19.63 55.15
C ASN A 424 -24.97 -21.12 54.77
#